data_AF-A0A973ALS9-F1
#
_entry.id   AF-A0A973ALS9-F1
#
_cell.length_a   1.000
_cell.length_b   1.000
_cell.length_c   1.000
_cell.angle_alpha   90.00
_cell.angle_beta   90.00
_cell.angle_gamma   90.00
#
_symmetry.space_group_name_H-M   'P 1'
#
loop_
_entity.id
_entity.type
_entity.pdbx_description
1 polymer ?
#
loop_
_entity_poly.entity_id
_entity_poly.type
_entity_poly.pdbx_seq_one_letter_code
_entity_poly.pdbx_strand_id
1 'polypeptide(L)'
;MRGPAALIVVVVAAFASTGTLAAEPELLATINTYRAEAGVSALIARPELDQSATEHAREMLEQGYLGQVGPDGVSLGERLARSGFQPPAAREIIVHGVDGVPPLVDRLIKLRSTRIDLLSDVATEIGVGHAEGPATMKDGTLVRNLWVIVLADTRIAAIPGARTALVEAINQLRVARSLDALTMEPAFDRAAQGHAADMVARGFYDHENPDGASASDRASAEGAEVIEIGETIAVNGFSADEIALAWSRSEYHAKILYSPSANRIGAGYHAGPLMLDGRMLRNVWVAVIGKPKPR
;
A
#
# COMPACT_ATOMS: atom_id res chain seq x y z
N MET A 1 -20.35 65.11 -43.61
CA MET A 1 -19.04 64.62 -43.12
C MET A 1 -19.26 63.86 -41.83
N ARG A 2 -19.26 62.53 -41.89
CA ARG A 2 -19.24 61.63 -40.73
C ARG A 2 -18.07 60.67 -40.99
N GLY A 3 -17.05 60.69 -40.13
CA GLY A 3 -15.88 59.81 -40.25
C GLY A 3 -16.23 58.37 -39.89
N PRO A 4 -15.47 57.36 -40.35
CA PRO A 4 -15.79 55.97 -40.07
C PRO A 4 -15.41 55.63 -38.63
N ALA A 5 -16.30 54.94 -37.92
CA ALA A 5 -16.04 54.37 -36.62
C ALA A 5 -15.13 53.14 -36.78
N ALA A 6 -13.98 53.15 -36.11
CA ALA A 6 -13.08 52.01 -36.04
C ALA A 6 -13.65 50.96 -35.08
N LEU A 7 -14.00 49.79 -35.61
CA LEU A 7 -14.37 48.61 -34.84
C LEU A 7 -13.09 47.98 -34.28
N ILE A 8 -12.82 48.15 -32.99
CA ILE A 8 -11.73 47.46 -32.30
C ILE A 8 -12.19 46.01 -32.07
N VAL A 9 -11.73 45.09 -32.91
CA VAL A 9 -11.83 43.66 -32.66
C VAL A 9 -10.75 43.30 -31.64
N VAL A 10 -11.14 43.14 -30.38
CA VAL A 10 -10.27 42.53 -29.36
C VAL A 10 -10.19 41.04 -29.68
N VAL A 11 -9.13 40.64 -30.39
CA VAL A 11 -8.75 39.23 -30.49
C VAL A 11 -8.19 38.84 -29.12
N VAL A 12 -9.02 38.21 -28.29
CA VAL A 12 -8.53 37.49 -27.11
C VAL A 12 -7.78 36.27 -27.64
N ALA A 13 -6.46 36.39 -27.74
CA ALA A 13 -5.60 35.24 -27.97
C ALA A 13 -5.77 34.30 -26.76
N ALA A 14 -6.45 33.18 -26.96
CA ALA A 14 -6.39 32.07 -26.04
C ALA A 14 -4.94 31.57 -26.03
N PHE A 15 -4.20 31.91 -24.97
CA PHE A 15 -2.94 31.24 -24.68
C PHE A 15 -3.29 29.81 -24.27
N ALA A 16 -3.25 28.88 -25.23
CA ALA A 16 -3.12 27.48 -24.89
C ALA A 16 -1.73 27.30 -24.24
N SER A 17 -1.70 27.00 -22.94
CA SER A 17 -0.48 26.63 -22.23
C SER A 17 0.02 25.29 -22.79
N THR A 18 0.93 25.35 -23.76
CA THR A 18 1.57 24.16 -24.33
C THR A 18 2.47 23.41 -23.33
N GLY A 19 2.67 23.93 -22.12
CA GLY A 19 3.52 23.35 -21.08
C GLY A 19 2.90 22.18 -20.31
N THR A 20 1.57 22.05 -20.28
CA THR A 20 0.87 21.06 -19.44
C THR A 20 0.80 19.66 -20.08
N LEU A 21 0.85 19.57 -21.42
CA LEU A 21 0.64 18.31 -22.16
C LEU A 21 1.86 17.35 -22.15
N ALA A 22 3.05 17.82 -21.79
CA ALA A 22 4.30 17.03 -21.88
C ALA A 22 4.85 16.56 -20.53
N ALA A 23 4.39 17.14 -19.42
CA ALA A 23 5.06 17.00 -18.13
C ALA A 23 4.75 15.66 -17.43
N GLU A 24 3.53 15.13 -17.59
CA GLU A 24 3.12 13.84 -17.03
C GLU A 24 3.84 12.66 -17.71
N PRO A 25 3.91 12.57 -19.06
CA PRO A 25 4.70 11.54 -19.73
C PRO A 25 6.21 11.64 -19.44
N GLU A 26 6.76 12.86 -19.35
CA GLU A 26 8.17 13.09 -19.01
C GLU A 26 8.49 12.61 -17.59
N LEU A 27 7.62 12.91 -16.62
CA LEU A 27 7.78 12.45 -15.24
C LEU A 27 7.79 10.93 -15.16
N LEU A 28 6.84 10.27 -15.82
CA LEU A 28 6.79 8.81 -15.89
C LEU A 28 8.07 8.23 -16.51
N ALA A 29 8.50 8.74 -17.66
CA ALA A 29 9.70 8.25 -18.34
C ALA A 29 10.96 8.40 -17.46
N THR A 30 11.07 9.52 -16.74
CA THR A 30 12.19 9.78 -15.84
C THR A 30 12.17 8.83 -14.64
N ILE A 31 11.01 8.63 -13.99
CA ILE A 31 10.86 7.65 -12.90
C ILE A 31 11.21 6.24 -13.37
N ASN A 32 10.74 5.84 -14.55
CA ASN A 32 11.01 4.53 -15.12
C ASN A 32 12.50 4.31 -15.45
N THR A 33 13.25 5.37 -15.72
CA THR A 33 14.72 5.30 -15.87
C THR A 33 15.37 4.93 -14.53
N TYR A 34 15.02 5.61 -13.43
CA TYR A 34 15.49 5.26 -12.09
C TYR A 34 15.07 3.84 -11.67
N ARG A 35 13.87 3.41 -12.06
CA ARG A 35 13.39 2.04 -11.81
C ARG A 35 14.22 0.98 -12.53
N ALA A 36 14.55 1.22 -13.80
CA ALA A 36 15.42 0.33 -14.56
C ALA A 36 16.83 0.24 -13.95
N GLU A 37 17.42 1.36 -13.52
CA GLU A 37 18.70 1.39 -12.82
C GLU A 37 18.68 0.62 -11.48
N ALA A 38 17.54 0.66 -10.79
CA ALA A 38 17.31 -0.10 -9.55
C ALA A 38 16.91 -1.57 -9.79
N GLY A 39 16.81 -2.02 -11.05
CA GLY A 39 16.42 -3.39 -11.40
C GLY A 39 14.94 -3.72 -11.14
N VAL A 40 14.07 -2.71 -11.03
CA VAL A 40 12.62 -2.90 -10.82
C VAL A 40 11.85 -2.60 -12.11
N SER A 41 10.74 -3.33 -12.31
CA SER A 41 9.93 -3.22 -13.55
C SER A 41 9.35 -1.82 -13.73
N ALA A 42 9.22 -1.35 -14.96
CA ALA A 42 8.62 -0.04 -15.26
C ALA A 42 7.18 0.06 -14.74
N LEU A 43 6.80 1.26 -14.26
CA LEU A 43 5.41 1.62 -13.99
C LEU A 43 4.65 1.86 -15.30
N ILE A 44 3.38 1.51 -15.29
CA ILE A 44 2.46 1.68 -16.42
C ILE A 44 1.50 2.84 -16.11
N ALA A 45 1.35 3.79 -17.02
CA ALA A 45 0.37 4.87 -16.89
C ALA A 45 -1.05 4.31 -16.82
N ARG A 46 -1.90 4.89 -15.96
CA ARG A 46 -3.33 4.55 -15.88
C ARG A 46 -4.20 5.80 -15.96
N PRO A 47 -5.08 5.91 -16.98
CA PRO A 47 -5.95 7.07 -17.15
C PRO A 47 -6.81 7.39 -15.93
N GLU A 48 -7.29 6.37 -15.22
CA GLU A 48 -8.13 6.54 -14.03
C GLU A 48 -7.34 7.14 -12.85
N LEU A 49 -6.04 6.83 -12.76
CA LEU A 49 -5.14 7.43 -11.78
C LEU A 49 -4.77 8.87 -12.18
N ASP A 50 -4.47 9.10 -13.46
CA ASP A 50 -4.17 10.44 -14.01
C ASP A 50 -5.34 11.40 -13.78
N GLN A 51 -6.56 10.94 -14.07
CA GLN A 51 -7.78 11.71 -13.85
C GLN A 51 -7.93 12.09 -12.36
N SER A 52 -7.85 11.11 -11.46
CA SER A 52 -7.98 11.35 -10.02
C SER A 52 -6.90 12.31 -9.51
N ALA A 53 -5.65 12.13 -9.92
CA ALA A 53 -4.54 12.99 -9.54
C ALA A 53 -4.73 14.43 -10.05
N THR A 54 -5.15 14.58 -11.30
CA THR A 54 -5.37 15.88 -11.94
C THR A 54 -6.53 16.64 -11.31
N GLU A 55 -7.66 15.96 -11.09
CA GLU A 55 -8.84 16.56 -10.45
C GLU A 55 -8.51 17.01 -9.03
N HIS A 56 -7.79 16.18 -8.25
CA HIS A 56 -7.42 16.53 -6.89
C HIS A 56 -6.38 17.66 -6.80
N ALA A 57 -5.42 17.70 -7.74
CA ALA A 57 -4.49 18.83 -7.85
C ALA A 57 -5.23 20.15 -8.10
N ARG A 58 -6.20 20.16 -9.02
CA ARG A 58 -7.03 21.35 -9.29
C ARG A 58 -7.87 21.73 -8.09
N GLU A 59 -8.54 20.75 -7.48
CA GLU A 59 -9.37 20.95 -6.31
C GLU A 59 -8.60 21.60 -5.14
N MET A 60 -7.38 21.12 -4.87
CA MET A 60 -6.49 21.70 -3.84
C MET A 60 -6.19 23.18 -4.08
N LEU A 61 -5.91 23.55 -5.34
CA LEU A 61 -5.67 24.95 -5.68
C LEU A 61 -6.96 25.79 -5.61
N GLU A 62 -8.07 25.28 -6.14
CA GLU A 62 -9.36 25.98 -6.17
C GLU A 62 -9.94 26.22 -4.78
N GLN A 63 -9.81 25.23 -3.89
CA GLN A 63 -10.35 25.30 -2.52
C GLN A 63 -9.31 25.73 -1.48
N GLY A 64 -8.07 25.97 -1.90
CA GLY A 64 -6.99 26.49 -1.06
C GLY A 64 -6.60 25.57 0.10
N TYR A 65 -6.35 24.29 -0.18
CA TYR A 65 -5.86 23.34 0.82
C TYR A 65 -4.76 22.43 0.25
N LEU A 66 -3.98 21.81 1.15
CA LEU A 66 -3.02 20.77 0.82
C LEU A 66 -3.30 19.55 1.71
N GLY A 67 -3.69 18.44 1.10
CA GLY A 67 -4.00 17.21 1.84
C GLY A 67 -4.53 16.13 0.92
N GLN A 68 -4.42 14.87 1.35
CA GLN A 68 -4.84 13.69 0.57
C GLN A 68 -6.36 13.47 0.55
N VAL A 69 -7.05 14.05 1.55
CA VAL A 69 -8.50 13.99 1.72
C VAL A 69 -9.06 15.38 1.46
N GLY A 70 -10.08 15.45 0.61
CA GLY A 70 -10.75 16.70 0.28
C GLY A 70 -11.47 17.32 1.49
N PRO A 71 -11.80 18.62 1.45
CA PRO A 71 -12.61 19.27 2.49
C PRO A 71 -14.01 18.67 2.64
N ASP A 72 -14.49 17.98 1.61
CA ASP A 72 -15.74 17.20 1.61
C ASP A 72 -15.59 15.80 2.26
N GLY A 73 -14.38 15.45 2.72
CA GLY A 73 -14.05 14.17 3.34
C GLY A 73 -13.71 13.07 2.34
N VAL A 74 -13.70 13.35 1.03
CA VAL A 74 -13.50 12.32 0.00
C VAL A 74 -12.02 11.94 -0.09
N SER A 75 -11.75 10.67 0.13
CA SER A 75 -10.43 10.04 0.07
C SER A 75 -10.03 9.66 -1.36
N LEU A 76 -8.73 9.37 -1.57
CA LEU A 76 -8.22 8.81 -2.83
C LEU A 76 -9.01 7.58 -3.28
N GLY A 77 -9.29 6.65 -2.36
CA GLY A 77 -10.02 5.42 -2.68
C GLY A 77 -11.42 5.70 -3.21
N GLU A 78 -12.11 6.69 -2.63
CA GLU A 78 -13.43 7.11 -3.10
C GLU A 78 -13.35 7.87 -4.44
N ARG A 79 -12.33 8.70 -4.67
CA ARG A 79 -12.08 9.34 -5.97
C ARG A 79 -11.89 8.29 -7.07
N LEU A 80 -11.07 7.27 -6.82
CA LEU A 80 -10.85 6.16 -7.76
C LEU A 80 -12.10 5.30 -7.96
N ALA A 81 -12.84 4.99 -6.90
CA ALA A 81 -14.09 4.24 -7.02
C ALA A 81 -15.12 4.93 -7.94
N ARG A 82 -15.18 6.28 -7.93
CA ARG A 82 -16.06 7.07 -8.81
C ARG A 82 -15.71 6.94 -10.30
N SER A 83 -14.44 6.69 -10.64
CA SER A 83 -14.01 6.40 -12.01
C SER A 83 -14.16 4.93 -12.40
N GLY A 84 -14.71 4.09 -11.51
CA GLY A 84 -14.88 2.66 -11.72
C GLY A 84 -13.59 1.84 -11.53
N PHE A 85 -12.54 2.47 -10.98
CA PHE A 85 -11.25 1.82 -10.73
C PHE A 85 -11.00 1.66 -9.24
N GLN A 86 -10.88 0.42 -8.76
CA GLN A 86 -10.65 0.13 -7.35
C GLN A 86 -9.41 -0.76 -7.22
N PRO A 87 -8.20 -0.19 -7.35
CA PRO A 87 -7.00 -0.97 -7.16
C PRO A 87 -6.98 -1.44 -5.69
N PRO A 88 -6.55 -2.69 -5.43
CA PRO A 88 -6.38 -3.19 -4.07
C PRO A 88 -5.57 -2.26 -3.18
N ALA A 89 -4.59 -1.57 -3.77
CA ALA A 89 -3.79 -0.57 -3.10
C ALA A 89 -3.50 0.62 -3.99
N ALA A 90 -3.59 1.81 -3.42
CA ALA A 90 -3.12 3.04 -4.03
C ALA A 90 -2.55 3.96 -2.96
N ARG A 91 -1.56 4.76 -3.35
CA ARG A 91 -0.96 5.80 -2.51
C ARG A 91 -0.78 7.08 -3.30
N GLU A 92 -1.10 8.18 -2.68
CA GLU A 92 -0.92 9.52 -3.24
C GLU A 92 0.28 10.24 -2.61
N ILE A 93 1.10 10.85 -3.46
CA ILE A 93 2.23 11.71 -3.12
C ILE A 93 1.90 13.10 -3.63
N ILE A 94 1.85 14.08 -2.72
CA ILE A 94 1.58 15.48 -3.04
C ILE A 94 2.89 16.27 -2.93
N VAL A 95 3.27 16.98 -3.99
CA VAL A 95 4.47 17.83 -4.03
C VAL A 95 4.09 19.20 -4.55
N HIS A 96 4.38 20.25 -3.79
CA HIS A 96 4.16 21.62 -4.22
C HIS A 96 5.45 22.43 -4.24
N GLY A 97 5.43 23.55 -4.98
CA GLY A 97 6.53 24.52 -5.04
C GLY A 97 7.76 24.01 -5.79
N VAL A 98 7.57 23.07 -6.72
CA VAL A 98 8.64 22.56 -7.59
C VAL A 98 8.26 22.78 -9.04
N ASP A 99 9.13 23.47 -9.76
CA ASP A 99 8.92 23.87 -11.14
C ASP A 99 9.70 22.92 -12.06
N GLY A 100 8.98 22.23 -12.94
CA GLY A 100 9.54 21.28 -13.91
C GLY A 100 9.82 19.88 -13.36
N VAL A 101 9.93 18.92 -14.28
CA VAL A 101 10.11 17.49 -13.97
C VAL A 101 11.47 17.17 -13.35
N PRO A 102 12.62 17.67 -13.85
CA PRO A 102 13.91 17.25 -13.29
C PRO A 102 14.09 17.62 -11.79
N PRO A 103 13.75 18.85 -11.33
CA PRO A 103 13.80 19.18 -9.91
C PRO A 103 12.79 18.38 -9.06
N LEU A 104 11.63 18.04 -9.63
CA LEU A 104 10.63 17.20 -8.98
C LEU A 104 11.17 15.79 -8.72
N VAL A 105 11.73 15.15 -9.75
CA VAL A 105 12.30 13.81 -9.63
C VAL A 105 13.48 13.79 -8.66
N ASP A 106 14.37 14.78 -8.73
CA ASP A 106 15.49 14.90 -7.78
C ASP A 106 14.99 14.96 -6.33
N ARG A 107 13.95 15.77 -6.05
CA ARG A 107 13.33 15.85 -4.72
C ARG A 107 12.73 14.50 -4.31
N LEU A 108 11.98 13.86 -5.19
CA LEU A 108 11.31 12.59 -4.94
C LEU A 108 12.28 11.44 -4.67
N ILE A 109 13.41 11.38 -5.39
CA ILE A 109 14.43 10.34 -5.20
C ILE A 109 15.29 10.61 -3.95
N LYS A 110 15.55 11.88 -3.60
CA LYS A 110 16.32 12.22 -2.39
C LYS A 110 15.58 11.88 -1.10
N LEU A 111 14.28 12.17 -1.05
CA LEU A 111 13.45 11.87 0.12
C LEU A 111 13.25 10.35 0.26
N ARG A 112 13.70 9.79 1.39
CA ARG A 112 13.66 8.33 1.64
C ARG A 112 12.25 7.76 1.47
N SER A 113 11.24 8.45 1.99
CA SER A 113 9.84 8.01 1.92
C SER A 113 9.38 7.87 0.47
N THR A 114 9.45 8.94 -0.33
CA THR A 114 9.01 8.89 -1.74
C THR A 114 9.87 7.99 -2.61
N ARG A 115 11.19 7.90 -2.35
CA ARG A 115 12.07 6.96 -3.06
C ARG A 115 11.65 5.51 -2.86
N ILE A 116 11.33 5.13 -1.62
CA ILE A 116 10.89 3.77 -1.28
C ILE A 116 9.64 3.39 -2.09
N ASP A 117 8.70 4.30 -2.24
CA ASP A 117 7.48 4.06 -3.01
C ASP A 117 7.72 4.01 -4.51
N LEU A 118 8.46 4.98 -5.06
CA LEU A 118 8.72 5.07 -6.50
C LEU A 118 9.58 3.93 -7.02
N LEU A 119 10.45 3.37 -6.18
CA LEU A 119 11.31 2.23 -6.51
C LEU A 119 10.80 0.92 -5.92
N SER A 120 9.58 0.92 -5.37
CA SER A 120 8.95 -0.31 -4.90
C SER A 120 8.62 -1.23 -6.07
N ASP A 121 8.97 -2.50 -5.95
CA ASP A 121 8.54 -3.55 -6.86
C ASP A 121 7.04 -3.84 -6.72
N VAL A 122 6.41 -3.35 -5.65
CA VAL A 122 4.96 -3.45 -5.38
C VAL A 122 4.19 -2.49 -6.28
N ALA A 123 4.65 -1.26 -6.50
CA ALA A 123 3.94 -0.34 -7.40
C ALA A 123 4.07 -0.82 -8.86
N THR A 124 2.95 -0.95 -9.55
CA THR A 124 2.89 -1.35 -10.97
C THR A 124 2.32 -0.28 -11.87
N GLU A 125 1.46 0.57 -11.32
CA GLU A 125 0.81 1.63 -12.06
C GLU A 125 1.04 2.97 -11.41
N ILE A 126 0.94 4.01 -12.24
CA ILE A 126 1.09 5.39 -11.83
C ILE A 126 0.09 6.26 -12.58
N GLY A 127 -0.47 7.22 -11.84
CA GLY A 127 -1.10 8.39 -12.42
C GLY A 127 -0.39 9.65 -11.96
N VAL A 128 -0.34 10.65 -12.81
CA VAL A 128 0.25 11.95 -12.53
C VAL A 128 -0.79 13.02 -12.82
N GLY A 129 -0.92 13.97 -11.90
CA GLY A 129 -1.68 15.19 -12.11
C GLY A 129 -0.81 16.40 -11.77
N HIS A 130 -0.90 17.43 -12.59
CA HIS A 130 -0.24 18.71 -12.36
C HIS A 130 -1.25 19.86 -12.45
N ALA A 131 -1.16 20.78 -11.49
CA ALA A 131 -1.93 22.01 -11.48
C ALA A 131 -1.02 23.20 -11.20
N GLU A 132 -1.22 24.27 -11.98
CA GLU A 132 -0.47 25.52 -11.87
C GLU A 132 -1.33 26.57 -11.16
N GLY A 133 -0.69 27.32 -10.26
CA GLY A 133 -1.27 28.46 -9.55
C GLY A 133 -1.04 29.79 -10.28
N PRO A 134 -0.95 30.93 -9.56
CA PRO A 134 -0.83 31.02 -8.11
C PRO A 134 -2.16 30.80 -7.37
N ALA A 135 -2.11 30.06 -6.26
CA ALA A 135 -3.19 29.95 -5.28
C ALA A 135 -2.63 30.14 -3.86
N THR A 136 -3.38 30.82 -3.01
CA THR A 136 -3.05 30.95 -1.58
C THR A 136 -3.88 29.96 -0.79
N MET A 137 -3.21 29.04 -0.10
CA MET A 137 -3.83 28.07 0.78
C MET A 137 -4.43 28.77 2.02
N LYS A 138 -5.37 28.11 2.70
CA LYS A 138 -6.01 28.62 3.91
C LYS A 138 -5.03 28.92 5.05
N ASP A 139 -3.86 28.28 5.07
CA ASP A 139 -2.78 28.55 6.01
C ASP A 139 -1.85 29.71 5.60
N GLY A 140 -2.13 30.37 4.45
CA GLY A 140 -1.33 31.45 3.88
C GLY A 140 -0.22 30.99 2.94
N THR A 141 -0.01 29.69 2.75
CA THR A 141 1.01 29.15 1.84
C THR A 141 0.69 29.55 0.39
N LEU A 142 1.65 30.18 -0.29
CA LEU A 142 1.55 30.46 -1.73
C LEU A 142 2.04 29.26 -2.54
N VAL A 143 1.14 28.69 -3.34
CA VAL A 143 1.44 27.55 -4.22
C VAL A 143 1.36 28.00 -5.68
N ARG A 144 2.44 27.74 -6.43
CA ARG A 144 2.54 28.05 -7.87
C ARG A 144 2.50 26.81 -8.75
N ASN A 145 2.94 25.68 -8.20
CA ASN A 145 2.97 24.40 -8.88
C ASN A 145 2.59 23.34 -7.86
N LEU A 146 1.70 22.44 -8.25
CA LEU A 146 1.22 21.34 -7.43
C LEU A 146 1.18 20.07 -8.29
N TRP A 147 1.88 19.05 -7.81
CA TRP A 147 1.97 17.73 -8.40
C TRP A 147 1.33 16.72 -7.49
N VAL A 148 0.50 15.86 -8.07
CA VAL A 148 -0.11 14.71 -7.41
C VAL A 148 0.34 13.47 -8.17
N ILE A 149 0.99 12.55 -7.48
CA ILE A 149 1.45 11.27 -8.05
C ILE A 149 0.72 10.17 -7.31
N VAL A 150 -0.07 9.38 -8.03
CA VAL A 150 -0.78 8.24 -7.48
C VAL A 150 -0.09 6.98 -7.94
N LEU A 151 0.50 6.22 -7.03
CA LEU A 151 1.02 4.89 -7.30
C LEU A 151 -0.05 3.88 -6.95
N ALA A 152 -0.27 2.91 -7.82
CA ALA A 152 -1.21 1.83 -7.55
C ALA A 152 -0.56 0.47 -7.79
N ASP A 153 -1.22 -0.51 -7.19
CA ASP A 153 -0.90 -1.89 -7.33
C ASP A 153 -2.18 -2.67 -7.61
N THR A 154 -2.31 -3.09 -8.87
CA THR A 154 -3.42 -3.90 -9.35
C THR A 154 -3.21 -5.39 -9.18
N ARG A 155 -2.01 -5.82 -8.73
CA ARG A 155 -1.64 -7.24 -8.65
C ARG A 155 -1.91 -7.88 -7.28
N ILE A 156 -2.31 -7.11 -6.25
CA ILE A 156 -2.75 -7.74 -5.00
C ILE A 156 -4.02 -8.53 -5.29
N ALA A 157 -3.85 -9.82 -5.44
CA ALA A 157 -4.91 -10.80 -5.49
C ALA A 157 -4.72 -11.74 -4.30
N ALA A 158 -5.81 -12.06 -3.62
CA ALA A 158 -5.77 -13.06 -2.56
C ALA A 158 -5.30 -14.40 -3.15
N ILE A 159 -4.29 -15.00 -2.54
CA ILE A 159 -3.84 -16.36 -2.87
C ILE A 159 -4.95 -17.33 -2.45
N PRO A 160 -5.64 -18.02 -3.38
CA PRO A 160 -6.71 -18.94 -3.01
C PRO A 160 -6.15 -20.08 -2.16
N GLY A 161 -6.83 -20.41 -1.06
CA GLY A 161 -6.41 -21.49 -0.17
C GLY A 161 -5.14 -21.22 0.65
N ALA A 162 -4.62 -19.98 0.67
CA ALA A 162 -3.39 -19.59 1.35
C ALA A 162 -3.23 -20.16 2.77
N ARG A 163 -4.29 -20.08 3.58
CA ARG A 163 -4.29 -20.52 4.99
C ARG A 163 -4.12 -22.04 5.12
N THR A 164 -4.86 -22.80 4.31
CA THR A 164 -4.75 -24.27 4.26
C THR A 164 -3.37 -24.70 3.76
N ALA A 165 -2.89 -24.09 2.67
CA ALA A 165 -1.57 -24.36 2.13
C ALA A 165 -0.45 -24.05 3.14
N LEU A 166 -0.60 -22.99 3.95
CA LEU A 166 0.37 -22.66 5.01
C LEU A 166 0.45 -23.75 6.08
N VAL A 167 -0.71 -24.24 6.54
CA VAL A 167 -0.77 -25.35 7.51
C VAL A 167 -0.13 -26.61 6.93
N GLU A 168 -0.42 -26.93 5.67
CA GLU A 168 0.15 -28.08 4.96
C GLU A 168 1.68 -27.97 4.84
N ALA A 169 2.20 -26.82 4.39
CA ALA A 169 3.64 -26.58 4.24
C ALA A 169 4.38 -26.69 5.58
N ILE A 170 3.83 -26.13 6.67
CA ILE A 170 4.39 -26.27 8.02
C ILE A 170 4.39 -27.73 8.47
N ASN A 171 3.30 -28.46 8.24
CA ASN A 171 3.21 -29.87 8.60
C ASN A 171 4.18 -30.75 7.82
N GLN A 172 4.42 -30.46 6.54
CA GLN A 172 5.46 -31.14 5.75
C GLN A 172 6.86 -30.94 6.36
N LEU A 173 7.18 -29.72 6.78
CA LEU A 173 8.46 -29.41 7.44
C LEU A 173 8.63 -30.11 8.79
N ARG A 174 7.53 -30.27 9.55
CA ARG A 174 7.50 -30.99 10.83
C ARG A 174 7.70 -32.50 10.63
N VAL A 175 6.95 -33.10 9.71
CA VAL A 175 7.06 -34.53 9.38
C VAL A 175 8.46 -34.88 8.86
N ALA A 176 9.07 -34.02 8.05
CA ALA A 176 10.45 -34.19 7.58
C ALA A 176 11.49 -34.20 8.72
N ARG A 177 11.11 -33.76 9.93
CA ARG A 177 11.91 -33.78 11.17
C ARG A 177 11.42 -34.80 12.19
N SER A 178 10.56 -35.73 11.78
CA SER A 178 9.97 -36.74 12.66
C SER A 178 9.15 -36.15 13.82
N LEU A 179 8.56 -34.97 13.61
CA LEU A 179 7.58 -34.38 14.52
C LEU A 179 6.16 -34.66 14.03
N ASP A 180 5.22 -34.78 14.96
CA ASP A 180 3.81 -34.96 14.63
C ASP A 180 3.25 -33.73 13.88
N ALA A 181 2.39 -34.00 12.90
CA ALA A 181 1.62 -32.97 12.22
C ALA A 181 0.64 -32.29 13.20
N LEU A 182 0.53 -30.97 13.09
CA LEU A 182 -0.39 -30.15 13.87
C LEU A 182 -1.80 -30.29 13.31
N THR A 183 -2.78 -30.37 14.21
CA THR A 183 -4.21 -30.36 13.85
C THR A 183 -4.73 -28.92 13.90
N MET A 184 -5.59 -28.51 12.97
CA MET A 184 -6.17 -27.16 13.05
C MET A 184 -7.01 -26.98 14.32
N GLU A 185 -6.82 -25.86 15.01
CA GLU A 185 -7.67 -25.42 16.13
C GLU A 185 -8.49 -24.20 15.70
N PRO A 186 -9.83 -24.30 15.66
CA PRO A 186 -10.68 -23.19 15.21
C PRO A 186 -10.45 -21.86 15.93
N ALA A 187 -10.14 -21.86 17.22
CA ALA A 187 -9.86 -20.63 17.96
C ALA A 187 -8.53 -19.98 17.55
N PHE A 188 -7.47 -20.78 17.33
CA PHE A 188 -6.19 -20.27 16.83
C PHE A 188 -6.33 -19.75 15.40
N ASP A 189 -7.14 -20.44 14.60
CA ASP A 189 -7.40 -20.09 13.20
C ASP A 189 -8.11 -18.73 13.08
N ARG A 190 -9.14 -18.49 13.91
CA ARG A 190 -9.80 -17.19 14.01
C ARG A 190 -8.88 -16.11 14.55
N ALA A 191 -8.09 -16.40 15.60
CA ALA A 191 -7.14 -15.44 16.16
C ALA A 191 -6.06 -15.03 15.14
N ALA A 192 -5.50 -15.98 14.39
CA ALA A 192 -4.50 -15.72 13.36
C ALA A 192 -5.08 -14.90 12.20
N GLN A 193 -6.27 -15.28 11.71
CA GLN A 193 -6.94 -14.55 10.63
C GLN A 193 -7.36 -13.14 11.03
N GLY A 194 -7.89 -12.99 12.25
CA GLY A 194 -8.22 -11.70 12.84
C GLY A 194 -6.99 -10.79 12.89
N HIS A 195 -5.86 -11.29 13.38
CA HIS A 195 -4.62 -10.52 13.46
C HIS A 195 -4.06 -10.11 12.09
N ALA A 196 -4.12 -11.00 11.09
CA ALA A 196 -3.72 -10.68 9.73
C ALA A 196 -4.56 -9.53 9.14
N ALA A 197 -5.87 -9.59 9.33
CA ALA A 197 -6.78 -8.53 8.90
C ALA A 197 -6.58 -7.24 9.69
N ASP A 198 -6.31 -7.35 11.00
CA ASP A 198 -6.12 -6.22 11.90
C ASP A 198 -4.86 -5.43 11.58
N MET A 199 -3.74 -6.13 11.33
CA MET A 199 -2.50 -5.52 10.84
C MET A 199 -2.76 -4.66 9.61
N VAL A 200 -3.49 -5.19 8.63
CA VAL A 200 -3.85 -4.45 7.42
C VAL A 200 -4.77 -3.27 7.71
N ALA A 201 -5.84 -3.49 8.47
CA ALA A 201 -6.85 -2.48 8.73
C ALA A 201 -6.31 -1.29 9.54
N ARG A 202 -5.43 -1.53 10.50
CA ARG A 202 -4.87 -0.52 11.40
C ARG A 202 -3.44 -0.10 11.08
N GLY A 203 -2.84 -0.65 10.02
CA GLY A 203 -1.54 -0.22 9.52
C GLY A 203 -0.38 -0.47 10.49
N PHE A 204 -0.32 -1.67 11.09
CA PHE A 204 0.77 -2.06 11.99
C PHE A 204 1.33 -3.44 11.62
N TYR A 205 2.54 -3.75 12.11
CA TYR A 205 3.20 -5.05 11.92
C TYR A 205 3.92 -5.45 13.21
N ASP A 206 3.18 -6.10 14.10
CA ASP A 206 3.65 -6.51 15.42
C ASP A 206 2.86 -7.73 15.91
N HIS A 207 3.41 -8.47 16.87
CA HIS A 207 2.76 -9.58 17.54
C HIS A 207 1.66 -9.12 18.51
N GLU A 208 1.85 -7.95 19.13
CA GLU A 208 0.83 -7.28 19.94
C GLU A 208 0.06 -6.30 19.07
N ASN A 209 -1.27 -6.32 19.16
CA ASN A 209 -2.07 -5.34 18.44
C ASN A 209 -2.00 -3.95 19.13
N PRO A 210 -2.46 -2.86 18.51
CA PRO A 210 -2.45 -1.53 19.12
C PRO A 210 -3.21 -1.41 20.45
N ASP A 211 -4.06 -2.38 20.81
CA ASP A 211 -4.76 -2.45 22.10
C ASP A 211 -3.97 -3.25 23.15
N GLY A 212 -2.79 -3.76 22.79
CA GLY A 212 -1.91 -4.57 23.64
C GLY A 212 -2.27 -6.05 23.72
N ALA A 213 -3.21 -6.55 22.91
CA ALA A 213 -3.60 -7.96 22.93
C ALA A 213 -2.54 -8.82 22.22
N SER A 214 -2.01 -9.81 22.93
CA SER A 214 -1.08 -10.82 22.41
C SER A 214 -1.82 -11.93 21.63
N ALA A 215 -1.08 -12.84 20.99
CA ALA A 215 -1.65 -14.03 20.36
C ALA A 215 -2.44 -14.91 21.35
N SER A 216 -2.01 -14.96 22.62
CA SER A 216 -2.71 -15.68 23.70
C SER A 216 -4.05 -15.02 24.02
N ASP A 217 -4.07 -13.69 24.12
CA ASP A 217 -5.29 -12.94 24.42
C ASP A 217 -6.30 -13.07 23.29
N ARG A 218 -5.82 -12.97 22.04
CA ARG A 218 -6.65 -13.18 20.84
C ARG A 218 -7.20 -14.60 20.77
N ALA A 219 -6.40 -15.63 21.04
CA ALA A 219 -6.87 -17.01 21.08
C ALA A 219 -7.88 -17.27 22.23
N SER A 220 -7.67 -16.63 23.38
CA SER A 220 -8.57 -16.73 24.54
C SER A 220 -9.91 -16.05 24.28
N ALA A 221 -9.91 -14.89 23.62
CA ALA A 221 -11.13 -14.21 23.17
C ALA A 221 -11.95 -15.08 22.20
N GLU A 222 -11.29 -15.94 21.43
CA GLU A 222 -11.92 -16.92 20.53
C GLU A 222 -12.30 -18.25 21.22
N GLY A 223 -12.12 -18.35 22.54
CA GLY A 223 -12.55 -19.46 23.38
C GLY A 223 -11.52 -20.57 23.59
N ALA A 224 -10.24 -20.36 23.27
CA ALA A 224 -9.18 -21.31 23.60
C ALA A 224 -8.47 -20.96 24.92
N GLU A 225 -8.50 -21.88 25.87
CA GLU A 225 -7.53 -21.86 26.97
C GLU A 225 -6.22 -22.50 26.52
N VAL A 226 -5.09 -21.82 26.69
CA VAL A 226 -3.79 -22.26 26.17
C VAL A 226 -2.84 -22.70 27.28
N ILE A 227 -2.10 -23.79 27.01
CA ILE A 227 -0.94 -24.22 27.82
C ILE A 227 0.33 -23.60 27.26
N GLU A 228 0.45 -23.61 25.94
CA GLU A 228 1.57 -23.04 25.18
C GLU A 228 1.01 -22.42 23.90
N ILE A 229 1.53 -21.26 23.52
CA ILE A 229 1.19 -20.58 22.28
C ILE A 229 2.40 -19.79 21.78
N GLY A 230 2.66 -19.87 20.48
CA GLY A 230 3.63 -19.06 19.77
C GLY A 230 3.02 -18.55 18.47
N GLU A 231 3.52 -17.40 18.01
CA GLU A 231 3.07 -16.77 16.77
C GLU A 231 4.24 -16.46 15.84
N THR A 232 4.02 -16.70 14.57
CA THR A 232 4.91 -16.25 13.49
C THR A 232 4.14 -15.35 12.56
N ILE A 233 4.77 -14.24 12.14
CA ILE A 233 4.20 -13.29 11.18
C ILE A 233 5.18 -13.06 10.02
N ALA A 234 4.66 -12.79 8.84
CA ALA A 234 5.44 -12.43 7.65
C ALA A 234 4.65 -11.50 6.73
N VAL A 235 5.39 -10.78 5.88
CA VAL A 235 4.88 -9.96 4.79
C VAL A 235 5.65 -10.26 3.51
N ASN A 236 5.09 -9.90 2.37
CA ASN A 236 5.67 -9.97 1.02
C ASN A 236 5.99 -11.38 0.49
N GLY A 237 5.65 -12.46 1.20
CA GLY A 237 5.76 -13.81 0.62
C GLY A 237 4.64 -14.11 -0.36
N PHE A 238 4.96 -14.77 -1.47
CA PHE A 238 4.03 -15.04 -2.56
C PHE A 238 3.47 -16.46 -2.55
N SER A 239 3.93 -17.31 -1.64
CA SER A 239 3.37 -18.65 -1.43
C SER A 239 3.52 -19.12 0.02
N ALA A 240 2.67 -20.06 0.40
CA ALA A 240 2.74 -20.75 1.68
C ALA A 240 4.07 -21.47 1.89
N ASP A 241 4.59 -22.16 0.86
CA ASP A 241 5.87 -22.88 0.92
C ASP A 241 7.05 -21.94 1.15
N GLU A 242 7.07 -20.80 0.46
CA GLU A 242 8.10 -19.76 0.64
C GLU A 242 8.12 -19.25 2.09
N ILE A 243 6.94 -18.92 2.64
CA ILE A 243 6.80 -18.42 4.00
C ILE A 243 7.18 -19.47 5.03
N ALA A 244 6.67 -20.69 4.91
CA ALA A 244 6.98 -21.79 5.82
C ALA A 244 8.49 -22.09 5.81
N LEU A 245 9.11 -22.09 4.62
CA LEU A 245 10.56 -22.27 4.47
C LEU A 245 11.35 -21.10 5.07
N ALA A 246 10.92 -19.85 4.86
CA ALA A 246 11.55 -18.67 5.45
C ALA A 246 11.50 -18.71 6.99
N TRP A 247 10.33 -19.00 7.56
CA TRP A 247 10.18 -19.22 9.00
C TRP A 247 11.05 -20.37 9.51
N SER A 248 11.15 -21.48 8.78
CA SER A 248 11.99 -22.62 9.17
C SER A 248 13.50 -22.33 9.26
N ARG A 249 13.96 -21.28 8.56
CA ARG A 249 15.37 -20.84 8.50
C ARG A 249 15.68 -19.76 9.52
N SER A 250 14.67 -19.14 10.14
CA SER A 250 14.84 -18.19 11.24
C SER A 250 14.92 -18.93 12.56
N GLU A 251 15.99 -18.73 13.34
CA GLU A 251 16.16 -19.41 14.63
C GLU A 251 14.96 -19.20 15.57
N TYR A 252 14.38 -17.99 15.57
CA TYR A 252 13.22 -17.66 16.40
C TYR A 252 11.95 -18.36 15.92
N HIS A 253 11.59 -18.20 14.64
CA HIS A 253 10.37 -18.81 14.10
C HIS A 253 10.44 -20.34 14.09
N ALA A 254 11.61 -20.92 13.80
CA ALA A 254 11.82 -22.37 13.81
C ALA A 254 11.53 -23.00 15.18
N LYS A 255 11.81 -22.30 16.30
CA LYS A 255 11.46 -22.79 17.65
C LYS A 255 9.95 -22.96 17.83
N ILE A 256 9.15 -22.07 17.22
CA ILE A 256 7.69 -22.15 17.25
C ILE A 256 7.19 -23.26 16.34
N LEU A 257 7.65 -23.29 15.08
CA LEU A 257 7.26 -24.30 14.08
C LEU A 257 7.58 -25.73 14.55
N TYR A 258 8.71 -25.91 15.23
CA TYR A 258 9.24 -27.22 15.65
C TYR A 258 9.08 -27.49 17.14
N SER A 259 8.24 -26.74 17.87
CA SER A 259 7.90 -27.07 19.25
C SER A 259 7.32 -28.50 19.32
N PRO A 260 7.98 -29.44 20.05
CA PRO A 260 7.50 -30.82 20.15
C PRO A 260 6.23 -30.96 20.99
N SER A 261 5.97 -30.02 21.90
CA SER A 261 4.78 -29.99 22.74
C SER A 261 3.54 -29.44 22.02
N ALA A 262 3.72 -28.70 20.94
CA ALA A 262 2.63 -28.17 20.14
C ALA A 262 1.90 -29.28 19.36
N ASN A 263 0.57 -29.25 19.39
CA ASN A 263 -0.30 -30.20 18.68
C ASN A 263 -1.45 -29.51 17.92
N ARG A 264 -1.51 -28.17 17.95
CA ARG A 264 -2.49 -27.35 17.26
C ARG A 264 -1.88 -26.21 16.47
N ILE A 265 -2.57 -25.81 15.42
CA ILE A 265 -2.22 -24.66 14.57
C ILE A 265 -3.47 -23.90 14.12
N GLY A 266 -3.34 -22.60 13.91
CA GLY A 266 -4.25 -21.77 13.14
C GLY A 266 -3.46 -20.90 12.17
N ALA A 267 -4.08 -20.55 11.04
CA ALA A 267 -3.43 -19.74 10.01
C ALA A 267 -4.27 -18.52 9.64
N GLY A 268 -3.60 -17.40 9.44
CA GLY A 268 -4.16 -16.14 8.96
C GLY A 268 -3.47 -15.69 7.67
N TYR A 269 -4.25 -15.15 6.75
CA TYR A 269 -3.73 -14.53 5.54
C TYR A 269 -4.56 -13.31 5.16
N HIS A 270 -3.89 -12.23 4.78
CA HIS A 270 -4.51 -11.07 4.16
C HIS A 270 -3.65 -10.59 2.98
N ALA A 271 -4.24 -10.40 1.80
CA ALA A 271 -3.49 -10.05 0.59
C ALA A 271 -2.81 -8.66 0.69
N GLY A 272 -3.30 -7.81 1.58
CA GLY A 272 -2.84 -6.43 1.76
C GLY A 272 -3.71 -5.43 1.00
N PRO A 273 -3.22 -4.21 0.77
CA PRO A 273 -1.91 -3.72 1.19
C PRO A 273 -1.85 -3.51 2.71
N LEU A 274 -0.72 -3.84 3.33
CA LEU A 274 -0.37 -3.30 4.64
C LEU A 274 0.43 -2.02 4.42
N MET A 275 -0.11 -0.89 4.86
CA MET A 275 0.60 0.39 4.84
C MET A 275 1.38 0.57 6.13
N LEU A 276 2.71 0.50 6.07
CA LEU A 276 3.59 0.53 7.24
C LEU A 276 4.76 1.51 7.06
N ASP A 277 4.81 2.57 7.87
CA ASP A 277 5.82 3.64 7.78
C ASP A 277 5.96 4.22 6.37
N GLY A 278 4.84 4.35 5.67
CA GLY A 278 4.79 4.81 4.29
C GLY A 278 5.21 3.77 3.25
N ARG A 279 5.49 2.51 3.62
CA ARG A 279 5.69 1.40 2.69
C ARG A 279 4.39 0.69 2.39
N MET A 280 4.21 0.27 1.15
CA MET A 280 3.15 -0.65 0.74
C MET A 280 3.70 -2.08 0.78
N LEU A 281 3.20 -2.88 1.71
CA LEU A 281 3.55 -4.29 1.88
C LEU A 281 2.35 -5.14 1.44
N ARG A 282 2.59 -6.39 1.03
CA ARG A 282 1.53 -7.32 0.62
C ARG A 282 1.57 -8.59 1.44
N ASN A 283 0.56 -9.44 1.26
CA ASN A 283 0.57 -10.83 1.70
C ASN A 283 1.02 -10.96 3.15
N VAL A 284 0.16 -10.51 4.07
CA VAL A 284 0.35 -10.68 5.51
C VAL A 284 0.01 -12.12 5.85
N TRP A 285 0.97 -12.84 6.41
CA TRP A 285 0.83 -14.23 6.85
C TRP A 285 0.97 -14.30 8.36
N VAL A 286 0.11 -15.09 9.00
CA VAL A 286 0.16 -15.34 10.44
C VAL A 286 0.00 -16.84 10.66
N ALA A 287 0.82 -17.44 11.52
CA ALA A 287 0.56 -18.77 12.05
C ALA A 287 0.65 -18.76 13.57
N VAL A 288 -0.39 -19.27 14.21
CA VAL A 288 -0.49 -19.45 15.66
C VAL A 288 -0.36 -20.94 15.94
N ILE A 289 0.69 -21.35 16.66
CA ILE A 289 1.03 -22.75 16.93
C ILE A 289 1.11 -22.95 18.43
N GLY A 290 0.56 -24.06 18.93
CA GLY A 290 0.61 -24.30 20.37
C GLY A 290 -0.11 -25.56 20.84
N LYS A 291 -0.42 -25.56 22.13
CA LYS A 291 -1.13 -26.64 22.83
C LYS A 291 -2.26 -26.02 23.65
N PRO A 292 -3.53 -26.18 23.24
CA PRO A 292 -4.66 -25.77 24.08
C PRO A 292 -4.81 -26.73 25.27
N LYS A 293 -5.50 -26.28 26.31
CA LYS A 293 -6.00 -27.19 27.35
C LYS A 293 -7.04 -28.14 26.74
N PRO A 294 -7.09 -29.41 27.18
CA PRO A 294 -8.18 -30.31 26.84
C PRO A 294 -9.53 -29.69 27.23
N ARG A 295 -10.54 -29.85 26.38
CA ARG A 295 -11.93 -29.50 26.68
C ARG A 295 -12.59 -30.59 27.53
#